data_AF-B6VYU6-F1
#
_entry.id   AF-B6VYU6-F1
#
_cell.length_a   1.000
_cell.length_b   1.000
_cell.length_c   1.000
_cell.angle_alpha   90.00
_cell.angle_beta   90.00
_cell.angle_gamma   90.00
#
_symmetry.space_group_name_H-M   'P 1'
#
loop_
_entity.id
_entity.type
_entity.pdbx_description
1 polymer ?
#
loop_
_entity_poly.entity_id
_entity_poly.type
_entity_poly.pdbx_seq_one_letter_code
_entity_poly.pdbx_strand_id
1 'polypeptide(L)'
;MITKMKKLTFLIYHKDYECFLQSVRDLGVVHVAEKAQGTAENAEFQESIRLSDRYASTIKFLQGFNAELQEQEGDVARGEKGLEEVEALQLEKTQLQHQLQVCDKERAALEVWGDFDPASVMRLQEVGYQVNFYICSEKNFNEEWLDTYYATEINRIGSRIYFITITKEGSLPELEVESVKLPVMSLSRLAARCESLEQQMKSVDDKLAAIAGEKLLSLQVAQANVRSQIEFSKVVLSTEQAADNKLMLLQGWAPATQIPEITNFLNQQEAYFEIADPTPEDNVPIQLNNKGFFRLFEPIMKLYMLPKYNELDLTPFFAPFFMLFFGLCLGDSGYGLFMVLGVTVYRMLVKNIGASMKPILTLVQILGTSTFFCGMLTGTFFGFNLYGNDIPFFNKMRDLFFLDNQWMFNLSLILGAVQIIFGMILKAANQIIQFGLKYALSTIGWIIVLVSTALAFLLGDTMPMGGTAHLVILGLAGVLIFLLNSPGKNIFLNIGLGLWDSYNMATGLLGDILSYVRLFALGLSGGILASVFNSLAAGMSPDNAIAGPIVMVLIFLIGHSINMFMNILGAMVHPMRLTFVEFFKNSGYEGGGKEYKPFKN
;
A
#
# COMPACT_ATOMS: atom_id res chain seq x y z
N MET A 1 -17.56 -14.62 -9.89
CA MET A 1 -17.44 -15.99 -10.44
C MET A 1 -16.20 -16.03 -11.31
N ILE A 2 -15.42 -17.10 -11.22
CA ILE A 2 -14.16 -17.25 -11.96
C ILE A 2 -14.45 -17.62 -13.41
N THR A 3 -13.77 -16.96 -14.35
CA THR A 3 -13.87 -17.26 -15.77
C THR A 3 -13.21 -18.61 -16.06
N LYS A 4 -13.87 -19.49 -16.81
CA LYS A 4 -13.28 -20.77 -17.22
C LYS A 4 -12.07 -20.53 -18.12
N MET A 5 -10.95 -21.14 -17.78
CA MET A 5 -9.70 -21.07 -18.54
C MET A 5 -9.48 -22.38 -19.32
N LYS A 6 -8.77 -22.28 -20.44
CA LYS A 6 -8.27 -23.42 -21.21
C LYS A 6 -6.74 -23.36 -21.26
N LYS A 7 -6.12 -24.54 -21.25
CA LYS A 7 -4.68 -24.70 -21.44
C LYS A 7 -4.39 -24.71 -22.94
N LEU A 8 -3.47 -23.86 -23.36
CA LEU A 8 -2.97 -23.78 -24.72
C LEU A 8 -1.52 -24.25 -24.71
N THR A 9 -1.21 -25.23 -25.54
CA THR A 9 0.16 -25.69 -25.78
C THR A 9 0.51 -25.43 -27.23
N PHE A 10 1.58 -24.70 -27.46
CA PHE A 10 2.07 -24.37 -28.80
C PHE A 10 3.39 -25.10 -29.04
N LEU A 11 3.52 -25.70 -30.22
CA LEU A 11 4.77 -26.32 -30.68
C LEU A 11 5.25 -25.58 -31.93
N ILE A 12 6.35 -24.84 -31.79
CA ILE A 12 6.82 -23.92 -32.82
C ILE A 12 8.27 -24.22 -33.16
N TYR A 13 8.64 -24.05 -34.42
CA TYR A 13 10.03 -24.17 -34.86
C TYR A 13 10.84 -22.94 -34.43
N HIS A 14 12.06 -23.15 -33.92
CA HIS A 14 12.87 -22.08 -33.30
C HIS A 14 13.06 -20.81 -34.18
N LYS A 15 13.12 -20.94 -35.51
CA LYS A 15 13.28 -19.78 -36.42
C LYS A 15 12.06 -18.87 -36.49
N ASP A 16 10.87 -19.43 -36.33
CA ASP A 16 9.60 -18.71 -36.46
C ASP A 16 9.06 -18.25 -35.09
N TYR A 17 9.76 -18.62 -34.01
CA TYR A 17 9.31 -18.45 -32.64
C TYR A 17 9.14 -16.98 -32.22
N GLU A 18 10.08 -16.10 -32.58
CA GLU A 18 9.98 -14.68 -32.22
C GLU A 18 8.83 -13.98 -32.95
N CYS A 19 8.65 -14.27 -34.24
CA CYS A 19 7.54 -13.74 -35.05
C CYS A 19 6.19 -14.22 -34.51
N PHE A 20 6.11 -15.50 -34.11
CA PHE A 20 4.94 -16.05 -33.46
C PHE A 20 4.65 -15.38 -32.11
N LEU A 21 5.66 -15.16 -31.27
CA LEU A 21 5.47 -14.48 -29.98
C LEU A 21 4.95 -13.05 -30.14
N GLN A 22 5.46 -12.30 -31.13
CA GLN A 22 4.94 -10.97 -31.45
C GLN A 22 3.46 -11.05 -31.87
N SER A 23 3.10 -12.04 -32.68
CA SER A 23 1.71 -12.27 -33.10
C SER A 23 0.79 -12.60 -31.92
N VAL A 24 1.23 -13.42 -30.98
CA VAL A 24 0.48 -13.74 -29.75
C VAL A 24 0.35 -12.51 -28.85
N ARG A 25 1.39 -11.67 -28.79
CA ARG A 25 1.40 -10.42 -28.03
C ARG A 25 0.44 -9.39 -28.57
N ASP A 26 0.38 -9.24 -29.89
CA ASP A 26 -0.57 -8.34 -30.56
C ASP A 26 -2.01 -8.77 -30.31
N LEU A 27 -2.23 -10.09 -30.22
CA LEU A 27 -3.54 -10.64 -29.90
C LEU A 27 -3.91 -10.40 -28.43
N GLY A 28 -2.95 -10.40 -27.50
CA GLY A 28 -3.16 -9.83 -26.16
C GLY A 28 -4.06 -10.63 -25.22
N VAL A 29 -4.24 -11.94 -25.46
CA VAL A 29 -5.17 -12.81 -24.69
C VAL A 29 -4.53 -14.03 -24.05
N VAL A 30 -3.25 -14.31 -24.31
CA VAL A 30 -2.61 -15.51 -23.76
C VAL A 30 -1.79 -15.12 -22.54
N HIS A 31 -2.09 -15.70 -21.39
CA HIS A 31 -1.22 -15.63 -20.22
C HIS A 31 -0.21 -16.77 -20.31
N VAL A 32 1.06 -16.44 -20.55
CA VAL A 32 2.12 -17.45 -20.68
C VAL A 32 2.43 -18.06 -19.31
N ALA A 33 2.55 -19.39 -19.25
CA ALA A 33 2.98 -20.10 -18.06
C ALA A 33 4.49 -19.89 -17.84
N GLU A 34 4.83 -19.22 -16.74
CA GLU A 34 6.22 -18.97 -16.37
C GLU A 34 6.86 -20.22 -15.74
N LYS A 35 7.96 -20.71 -16.32
CA LYS A 35 8.85 -21.69 -15.68
C LYS A 35 10.08 -20.96 -15.18
N ALA A 36 10.49 -21.22 -13.94
CA ALA A 36 11.56 -20.46 -13.25
C ALA A 36 12.97 -20.69 -13.83
N GLN A 37 13.13 -21.58 -14.80
CA GLN A 37 14.44 -21.93 -15.38
C GLN A 37 14.96 -20.76 -16.24
N GLY A 38 16.25 -20.43 -16.11
CA GLY A 38 16.97 -19.51 -17.01
C GLY A 38 16.86 -18.00 -16.73
N THR A 39 15.88 -17.53 -15.94
CA THR A 39 15.72 -16.08 -15.66
C THR A 39 16.81 -15.48 -14.76
N ALA A 40 17.37 -16.26 -13.83
CA ALA A 40 18.41 -15.80 -12.92
C ALA A 40 19.82 -15.79 -13.56
N GLU A 41 20.03 -16.57 -14.61
CA GLU A 41 21.35 -16.79 -15.22
C GLU A 41 21.61 -15.89 -16.43
N ASN A 42 20.58 -15.25 -17.00
CA ASN A 42 20.72 -14.41 -18.18
C ASN A 42 21.14 -12.96 -17.81
N ALA A 43 22.34 -12.56 -18.22
CA ALA A 43 22.92 -11.25 -17.95
C ALA A 43 22.16 -10.10 -18.63
N GLU A 44 21.71 -10.27 -19.88
CA GLU A 44 20.96 -9.26 -20.64
C GLU A 44 19.59 -9.00 -19.99
N PHE A 45 18.94 -10.06 -19.52
CA PHE A 45 17.68 -9.93 -18.77
C PHE A 45 17.86 -9.12 -17.48
N GLN A 46 18.91 -9.40 -16.71
CA GLN A 46 19.21 -8.62 -15.50
C GLN A 46 19.58 -7.16 -15.81
N GLU A 47 20.27 -6.91 -16.92
CA GLU A 47 20.58 -5.55 -17.38
C GLU A 47 19.32 -4.77 -17.75
N SER A 48 18.39 -5.38 -18.49
CA SER A 48 17.11 -4.75 -18.84
C SER A 48 16.26 -4.40 -17.60
N ILE A 49 16.27 -5.26 -16.56
CA ILE A 49 15.64 -4.97 -15.26
C ILE A 49 16.29 -3.75 -14.60
N ARG A 50 17.61 -3.72 -14.51
CA ARG A 50 18.36 -2.57 -13.94
C ARG A 50 18.06 -1.28 -14.71
N LEU A 51 17.93 -1.36 -16.03
CA LEU A 51 17.61 -0.23 -16.88
C LEU A 51 16.17 0.28 -16.64
N SER A 52 15.18 -0.61 -16.46
CA SER A 52 13.82 -0.23 -16.03
C SER A 52 13.80 0.45 -14.65
N ASP A 53 14.63 -0.02 -13.71
CA ASP A 53 14.76 0.57 -12.37
C ASP A 53 15.43 1.95 -12.42
N ARG A 54 16.45 2.14 -13.27
CA ARG A 54 17.07 3.44 -13.55
C ARG A 54 16.05 4.44 -14.07
N TYR A 55 15.23 4.07 -15.05
CA TYR A 55 14.11 4.91 -15.51
C TYR A 55 13.12 5.22 -14.37
N ALA A 56 12.75 4.24 -13.55
CA ALA A 56 11.82 4.44 -12.44
C ALA A 56 12.33 5.48 -11.44
N SER A 57 13.62 5.38 -11.07
CA SER A 57 14.26 6.30 -10.14
C SER A 57 14.35 7.72 -10.71
N THR A 58 14.69 7.84 -12.00
CA THR A 58 14.80 9.11 -12.73
C THR A 58 13.45 9.81 -12.85
N ILE A 59 12.40 9.07 -13.25
CA ILE A 59 11.04 9.59 -13.35
C ILE A 59 10.56 10.10 -11.98
N LYS A 60 10.78 9.32 -10.92
CA LYS A 60 10.40 9.72 -9.55
C LYS A 60 11.15 10.97 -9.09
N PHE A 61 12.43 11.10 -9.45
CA PHE A 61 13.24 12.29 -9.17
C PHE A 61 12.70 13.52 -9.90
N LEU A 62 12.43 13.42 -11.21
CA LEU A 62 11.91 14.53 -12.01
C LEU A 62 10.50 14.95 -11.61
N GLN A 63 9.65 14.00 -11.18
CA GLN A 63 8.32 14.31 -10.64
C GLN A 63 8.37 15.20 -9.40
N GLY A 64 9.48 15.19 -8.64
CA GLY A 64 9.67 16.08 -7.49
C GLY A 64 9.72 17.56 -7.84
N PHE A 65 10.01 17.92 -9.11
CA PHE A 65 10.10 19.30 -9.56
C PHE A 65 8.74 19.93 -9.90
N ASN A 66 7.65 19.13 -9.97
CA ASN A 66 6.29 19.60 -10.28
C ASN A 66 6.19 20.52 -11.52
N ALA A 67 7.00 20.26 -12.55
CA ALA A 67 6.97 21.03 -13.79
C ALA A 67 5.69 20.72 -14.60
N GLU A 68 5.14 21.74 -15.29
CA GLU A 68 4.05 21.51 -16.26
C GLU A 68 4.58 20.76 -17.48
N LEU A 69 3.85 19.72 -17.88
CA LEU A 69 4.18 18.90 -19.05
C LEU A 69 3.97 19.69 -20.34
N GLN A 70 5.04 19.82 -21.13
CA GLN A 70 5.01 20.52 -22.42
C GLN A 70 4.89 19.56 -23.62
N GLU A 71 5.32 18.31 -23.49
CA GLU A 71 5.20 17.29 -24.55
C GLU A 71 3.77 16.74 -24.67
N GLN A 72 3.25 16.66 -25.91
CA GLN A 72 1.96 16.06 -26.23
C GLN A 72 2.04 14.57 -26.58
N GLU A 73 3.18 14.09 -27.09
CA GLU A 73 3.46 12.69 -27.42
C GLU A 73 4.90 12.33 -27.07
N GLY A 74 5.11 11.11 -26.57
CA GLY A 74 6.41 10.64 -26.09
C GLY A 74 7.13 9.80 -27.11
N ASP A 75 8.45 9.94 -27.17
CA ASP A 75 9.32 9.19 -28.06
C ASP A 75 10.37 8.41 -27.27
N VAL A 76 10.59 7.15 -27.64
CA VAL A 76 11.54 6.24 -26.98
C VAL A 76 12.96 6.77 -27.12
N ALA A 77 13.35 7.23 -28.31
CA ALA A 77 14.71 7.71 -28.56
C ALA A 77 15.02 9.01 -27.78
N ARG A 78 14.01 9.86 -27.57
CA ARG A 78 14.14 11.04 -26.70
C ARG A 78 14.21 10.66 -25.23
N GLY A 79 13.48 9.62 -24.81
CA GLY A 79 13.54 9.06 -23.47
C GLY A 79 14.94 8.52 -23.13
N GLU A 80 15.56 7.77 -24.03
CA GLU A 80 16.92 7.25 -23.85
C GLU A 80 17.95 8.38 -23.65
N LYS A 81 17.95 9.37 -24.54
CA LYS A 81 18.81 10.56 -24.39
C LYS A 81 18.50 11.34 -23.12
N GLY A 82 17.21 11.44 -22.76
CA GLY A 82 16.76 12.09 -21.53
C GLY A 82 17.32 11.41 -20.28
N LEU A 83 17.43 10.08 -20.26
CA LEU A 83 18.00 9.34 -19.14
C LEU A 83 19.49 9.67 -18.98
N GLU A 84 20.25 9.61 -20.06
CA GLU A 84 21.70 9.93 -20.05
C GLU A 84 21.97 11.37 -19.62
N GLU A 85 21.20 12.33 -20.13
CA GLU A 85 21.32 13.75 -19.77
C GLU A 85 21.02 13.99 -18.28
N VAL A 86 19.96 13.36 -17.74
CA VAL A 86 19.61 13.53 -16.33
C VAL A 86 20.66 12.90 -15.42
N GLU A 87 21.17 11.72 -15.76
CA GLU A 87 22.24 11.08 -15.00
C GLU A 87 23.54 11.90 -15.03
N ALA A 88 23.88 12.49 -16.19
CA ALA A 88 25.03 13.38 -16.30
C ALA A 88 24.87 14.64 -15.43
N LEU A 89 23.69 15.27 -15.44
CA LEU A 89 23.40 16.44 -14.61
C LEU A 89 23.34 16.09 -13.11
N GLN A 90 22.86 14.90 -12.75
CA GLN A 90 22.89 14.42 -11.36
C GLN A 90 24.33 14.19 -10.86
N LEU A 91 25.20 13.65 -11.71
CA LEU A 91 26.61 13.50 -11.41
C LEU A 91 27.29 14.87 -11.24
N GLU A 92 27.04 15.80 -12.16
CA GLU A 92 27.53 17.19 -12.09
C GLU A 92 27.08 17.87 -10.81
N LYS A 93 25.78 17.78 -10.47
CA LYS A 93 25.22 18.31 -9.22
C LYS A 93 25.91 17.74 -7.98
N THR A 94 26.17 16.43 -7.97
CA THR A 94 26.84 15.77 -6.84
C THR A 94 28.28 16.26 -6.68
N GLN A 95 29.01 16.45 -7.79
CA GLN A 95 30.35 17.02 -7.78
C GLN A 95 30.36 18.46 -7.30
N LEU A 96 29.46 19.30 -7.81
CA LEU A 96 29.30 20.70 -7.38
C LEU A 96 28.95 20.79 -5.90
N GLN A 97 28.05 19.95 -5.41
CA GLN A 97 27.66 19.90 -4.00
C GLN A 97 28.85 19.51 -3.10
N HIS A 98 29.68 18.55 -3.51
CA HIS A 98 30.90 18.21 -2.78
C HIS A 98 31.89 19.39 -2.77
N GLN A 99 32.08 20.07 -3.91
CA GLN A 99 32.94 21.25 -3.98
C GLN A 99 32.42 22.40 -3.11
N LEU A 100 31.11 22.62 -3.07
CA LEU A 100 30.48 23.63 -2.23
C LEU A 100 30.67 23.31 -0.75
N GLN A 101 30.48 22.06 -0.33
CA GLN A 101 30.73 21.63 1.06
C GLN A 101 32.19 21.84 1.49
N VAL A 102 33.15 21.61 0.59
CA VAL A 102 34.57 21.90 0.85
C VAL A 102 34.79 23.41 0.94
N CYS A 103 34.23 24.18 0.01
CA CYS A 103 34.28 25.65 -0.01
C CYS A 103 33.71 26.26 1.28
N ASP A 104 32.57 25.76 1.76
CA ASP A 104 31.92 26.21 2.98
C ASP A 104 32.74 25.90 4.24
N LYS A 105 33.37 24.72 4.30
CA LYS A 105 34.29 24.37 5.39
C LYS A 105 35.51 25.28 5.40
N GLU A 106 36.11 25.54 4.23
CA GLU A 106 37.23 26.46 4.09
C GLU A 106 36.84 27.90 4.47
N ARG A 107 35.65 28.34 4.04
CA ARG A 107 35.08 29.65 4.38
C ARG A 107 34.88 29.79 5.88
N ALA A 108 34.21 28.83 6.53
CA ALA A 108 33.97 28.86 7.97
C ALA A 108 35.28 28.82 8.79
N ALA A 109 36.29 28.10 8.31
CA ALA A 109 37.61 28.09 8.93
C ALA A 109 38.32 29.45 8.83
N LEU A 110 38.15 30.16 7.71
CA LEU A 110 38.76 31.47 7.48
C LEU A 110 37.98 32.63 8.11
N GLU A 111 36.66 32.51 8.24
CA GLU A 111 35.76 33.53 8.80
C GLU A 111 36.18 34.00 10.19
N VAL A 112 36.73 33.08 10.99
CA VAL A 112 37.22 33.39 12.34
C VAL A 112 38.40 34.37 12.32
N TRP A 113 39.21 34.36 11.25
CA TRP A 113 40.42 35.17 11.11
C TRP A 113 40.19 36.51 10.41
N GLY A 114 39.00 36.74 9.86
CA GLY A 114 38.66 37.94 9.08
C GLY A 114 39.14 37.89 7.63
N ASP A 115 38.78 38.91 6.85
CA ASP A 115 39.23 39.04 5.46
C ASP A 115 40.60 39.71 5.40
N PHE A 116 41.60 38.96 4.95
CA PHE A 116 42.94 39.47 4.68
C PHE A 116 43.46 38.88 3.36
N ASP A 117 44.36 39.61 2.70
CA ASP A 117 44.99 39.17 1.47
C ASP A 117 46.22 38.30 1.79
N PRO A 118 46.24 37.01 1.41
CA PRO A 118 47.38 36.11 1.65
C PRO A 118 48.70 36.61 1.03
N ALA A 119 48.65 37.39 -0.06
CA ALA A 119 49.86 37.97 -0.66
C ALA A 119 50.53 38.99 0.28
N SER A 120 49.78 39.63 1.16
CA SER A 120 50.33 40.52 2.18
C SER A 120 51.08 39.77 3.27
N VAL A 121 50.64 38.56 3.63
CA VAL A 121 51.35 37.68 4.56
C VAL A 121 52.64 37.14 3.93
N MET A 122 52.60 36.77 2.64
CA MET A 122 53.80 36.33 1.91
C MET A 122 54.85 37.45 1.81
N ARG A 123 54.44 38.71 1.57
CA ARG A 123 55.37 39.85 1.56
C ARG A 123 56.07 40.06 2.90
N LEU A 124 55.43 39.75 4.03
CA LEU A 124 56.06 39.81 5.35
C LEU A 124 57.12 38.71 5.52
N GLN A 125 56.85 37.51 4.98
CA GLN A 125 57.82 36.41 4.94
C GLN A 125 59.04 36.77 4.10
N GLU A 126 58.87 37.42 2.94
CA GLU A 126 59.99 37.86 2.08
C GLU A 126 60.91 38.88 2.76
N VAL A 127 60.40 39.65 3.73
CA VAL A 127 61.17 40.64 4.51
C VAL A 127 61.80 40.01 5.78
N GLY A 128 61.61 38.71 6.00
CA GLY A 128 62.20 37.95 7.10
C GLY A 128 61.34 37.89 8.39
N TYR A 129 60.03 38.12 8.28
CA TYR A 129 59.07 37.96 9.37
C TYR A 129 58.10 36.80 9.09
N GLN A 130 58.02 35.82 9.98
CA GLN A 130 57.07 34.72 9.89
C GLN A 130 55.81 35.02 10.72
N VAL A 131 54.64 34.91 10.07
CA VAL A 131 53.33 35.02 10.71
C VAL A 131 52.78 33.61 10.91
N ASN A 132 52.54 33.23 12.17
CA ASN A 132 52.00 31.92 12.53
C ASN A 132 50.61 32.07 13.18
N PHE A 133 49.70 31.15 12.85
CA PHE A 133 48.30 31.17 13.27
C PHE A 133 48.04 30.05 14.29
N TYR A 134 47.57 30.41 15.49
CA TYR A 134 47.38 29.47 16.59
C TYR A 134 45.96 29.53 17.19
N ILE A 135 45.44 28.36 17.56
CA ILE A 135 44.16 28.23 18.27
C ILE A 135 44.42 27.65 19.66
N CYS A 136 44.03 28.38 20.70
CA CYS A 136 44.20 27.94 22.08
C CYS A 136 42.89 28.02 22.86
N SER A 137 42.73 27.20 23.91
CA SER A 137 41.66 27.41 24.88
C SER A 137 42.02 28.57 25.82
N GLU A 138 41.02 29.30 26.31
CA GLU A 138 41.21 30.46 27.21
C GLU A 138 42.04 30.13 28.45
N LYS A 139 41.96 28.89 28.97
CA LYS A 139 42.74 28.44 30.14
C LYS A 139 44.23 28.25 29.85
N ASN A 140 44.58 28.01 28.59
CA ASN A 140 45.94 27.69 28.17
C ASN A 140 46.65 28.90 27.53
N PHE A 141 45.97 30.04 27.40
CA PHE A 141 46.55 31.26 26.87
C PHE A 141 47.39 31.96 27.95
N ASN A 142 48.69 32.13 27.71
CA ASN A 142 49.58 32.85 28.62
C ASN A 142 49.75 34.31 28.16
N GLU A 143 49.48 35.27 29.05
CA GLU A 143 49.63 36.71 28.78
C GLU A 143 51.07 37.10 28.43
N GLU A 144 52.08 36.33 28.87
CA GLU A 144 53.50 36.54 28.52
C GLU A 144 53.79 36.42 27.01
N TRP A 145 52.90 35.78 26.24
CA TRP A 145 53.04 35.67 24.78
C TRP A 145 52.77 36.98 24.05
N LEU A 146 52.04 37.92 24.66
CA LEU A 146 51.79 39.26 24.13
C LEU A 146 53.11 40.03 23.99
N ASP A 147 53.96 39.96 25.02
CA ASP A 147 55.21 40.72 25.08
C ASP A 147 56.39 39.98 24.43
N THR A 148 56.42 38.65 24.52
CA THR A 148 57.57 37.85 24.06
C THR A 148 57.51 37.54 22.56
N TYR A 149 56.31 37.26 22.03
CA TYR A 149 56.10 36.81 20.65
C TYR A 149 55.20 37.74 19.83
N TYR A 150 54.90 38.94 20.36
CA TYR A 150 53.97 39.90 19.77
C TYR A 150 52.64 39.24 19.40
N ALA A 151 52.12 38.36 20.28
CA ALA A 151 50.87 37.66 20.05
C ALA A 151 49.72 38.67 19.98
N THR A 152 48.93 38.65 18.91
CA THR A 152 47.76 39.51 18.73
C THR A 152 46.51 38.66 18.65
N GLU A 153 45.56 38.88 19.57
CA GLU A 153 44.23 38.25 19.54
C GLU A 153 43.42 38.80 18.36
N ILE A 154 42.96 37.91 17.48
CA ILE A 154 42.12 38.26 16.33
C ILE A 154 40.65 38.09 16.67
N ASN A 155 40.29 36.97 17.30
CA ASN A 155 38.89 36.67 17.58
C ASN A 155 38.73 35.72 18.78
N ARG A 156 37.58 35.82 19.45
CA ARG A 156 37.19 34.97 20.59
C ARG A 156 35.82 34.38 20.33
N ILE A 157 35.76 33.05 20.15
CA ILE A 157 34.52 32.33 19.90
C ILE A 157 34.35 31.27 21.00
N GLY A 158 33.43 31.50 21.93
CA GLY A 158 33.22 30.63 23.10
C GLY A 158 34.44 30.61 24.02
N SER A 159 34.99 29.43 24.31
CA SER A 159 36.18 29.23 25.17
C SER A 159 37.49 29.08 24.38
N ARG A 160 37.49 29.41 23.08
CA ARG A 160 38.67 29.35 22.19
C ARG A 160 39.10 30.75 21.77
N ILE A 161 40.40 31.00 21.84
CA ILE A 161 41.07 32.23 21.45
C ILE A 161 41.88 31.95 20.18
N TYR A 162 41.68 32.82 19.18
CA TYR A 162 42.38 32.78 17.90
C TYR A 162 43.37 33.95 17.87
N PHE A 163 44.67 33.65 17.81
CA PHE A 163 45.71 34.67 17.84
C PHE A 163 46.81 34.38 16.81
N ILE A 164 47.49 35.45 16.40
CA ILE A 164 48.66 35.39 15.51
C ILE A 164 49.91 35.80 16.25
N THR A 165 51.05 35.22 15.90
CA THR A 165 52.37 35.71 16.33
C THR A 165 53.17 36.20 15.14
N ILE A 166 53.95 37.26 15.33
CA ILE A 166 54.81 37.85 14.30
C ILE A 166 56.24 37.75 14.82
N THR A 167 57.01 36.77 14.35
CA THR A 167 58.39 36.53 14.80
C THR A 167 59.37 36.64 13.65
N LYS A 168 60.65 36.89 13.97
CA LYS A 168 61.71 36.96 12.96
C LYS A 168 62.07 35.55 12.50
N GLU A 169 62.42 35.40 11.23
CA GLU A 169 62.76 34.11 10.63
C GLU A 169 63.87 33.39 11.44
N GLY A 170 63.56 32.19 11.93
CA GLY A 170 64.45 31.38 12.78
C GLY A 170 64.10 31.31 14.27
N SER A 171 63.22 32.17 14.79
CA SER A 171 62.63 32.02 16.13
C SER A 171 61.21 31.45 16.00
N LEU A 172 61.11 30.14 15.78
CA LEU A 172 59.84 29.42 15.89
C LEU A 172 59.50 29.29 17.38
N PRO A 173 58.39 29.87 17.86
CA PRO A 173 57.92 29.58 19.20
C PRO A 173 57.50 28.11 19.25
N GLU A 174 58.17 27.28 20.07
CA GLU A 174 57.64 25.96 20.45
C GLU A 174 56.46 26.17 21.39
N LEU A 175 55.30 26.50 20.82
CA LEU A 175 54.04 26.58 21.53
C LEU A 175 53.37 25.21 21.42
N GLU A 176 52.97 24.60 22.54
CA GLU A 176 52.15 23.38 22.60
C GLU A 176 50.68 23.66 22.19
N VAL A 177 50.49 24.35 21.08
CA VAL A 177 49.22 24.90 20.62
C VAL A 177 49.00 24.50 19.16
N GLU A 178 47.76 24.24 18.78
CA GLU A 178 47.41 23.79 17.44
C GLU A 178 47.70 24.90 16.41
N SER A 179 48.66 24.65 15.51
CA SER A 179 49.00 25.55 14.40
C SER A 179 48.07 25.31 13.21
N VAL A 180 47.43 26.36 12.71
CA VAL A 180 46.55 26.26 11.54
C VAL A 180 47.31 26.70 10.29
N LYS A 181 47.31 25.85 9.26
CA LYS A 181 47.78 26.26 7.93
C LYS A 181 46.66 27.04 7.25
N LEU A 182 46.94 28.29 6.88
CA LEU A 182 45.96 29.11 6.19
C LEU A 182 45.69 28.61 4.76
N PRO A 183 44.44 28.74 4.29
CA PRO A 183 44.11 28.62 2.87
C PRO A 183 44.87 29.65 2.02
N VAL A 184 45.09 29.31 0.75
CA VAL A 184 45.82 30.15 -0.23
C VAL A 184 44.99 31.35 -0.73
N MET A 185 43.71 31.44 -0.38
CA MET A 185 42.77 32.44 -0.90
C MET A 185 42.19 33.32 0.22
N SER A 186 41.89 34.58 -0.11
CA SER A 186 41.20 35.50 0.81
C SER A 186 39.74 35.09 1.04
N LEU A 187 39.13 35.63 2.10
CA LEU A 187 37.73 35.34 2.46
C LEU A 187 36.78 35.79 1.36
N SER A 188 37.01 36.99 0.84
CA SER A 188 36.28 37.59 -0.27
C SER A 188 36.33 36.72 -1.53
N ARG A 189 37.49 36.13 -1.85
CA ARG A 189 37.65 35.25 -3.02
C ARG A 189 37.00 33.88 -2.83
N LEU A 190 37.09 33.32 -1.61
CA LEU A 190 36.39 32.08 -1.24
C LEU A 190 34.87 32.26 -1.27
N ALA A 191 34.36 33.36 -0.71
CA ALA A 191 32.94 33.68 -0.75
C ALA A 191 32.42 33.80 -2.19
N ALA A 192 33.13 34.51 -3.07
CA ALA A 192 32.79 34.61 -4.49
C ALA A 192 32.82 33.24 -5.20
N ARG A 193 33.74 32.35 -4.81
CA ARG A 193 33.79 30.98 -5.34
C ARG A 193 32.59 30.15 -4.87
N CYS A 194 32.23 30.20 -3.59
CA CYS A 194 31.08 29.47 -3.08
C CYS A 194 29.78 29.99 -3.73
N GLU A 195 29.63 31.32 -3.89
CA GLU A 195 28.50 31.93 -4.60
C GLU A 195 28.45 31.50 -6.08
N SER A 196 29.59 31.45 -6.77
CA SER A 196 29.66 30.92 -8.14
C SER A 196 29.26 29.45 -8.23
N LEU A 197 29.62 28.63 -7.23
CA LEU A 197 29.23 27.22 -7.18
C LEU A 197 27.73 27.05 -6.92
N GLU A 198 27.16 27.87 -6.03
CA GLU A 198 25.72 27.93 -5.79
C GLU A 198 24.95 28.34 -7.06
N GLN A 199 25.45 29.33 -7.81
CA GLN A 199 24.86 29.73 -9.09
C GLN A 199 24.94 28.61 -10.13
N GLN A 200 26.06 27.88 -10.21
CA GLN A 200 26.18 26.72 -11.09
C GLN A 200 25.19 25.61 -10.69
N MET A 201 25.08 25.30 -9.41
CA MET A 201 24.08 24.34 -8.91
C MET A 201 22.65 24.75 -9.28
N LYS A 202 22.31 26.03 -9.11
CA LYS A 202 21.00 26.56 -9.49
C LYS A 202 20.75 26.41 -11.00
N SER A 203 21.76 26.69 -11.82
CA SER A 203 21.65 26.50 -13.28
C SER A 203 21.43 25.03 -13.68
N VAL A 204 22.01 24.08 -12.92
CA VAL A 204 21.77 22.64 -13.12
C VAL A 204 20.35 22.26 -12.70
N ASP A 205 19.84 22.82 -11.61
CA ASP A 205 18.46 22.61 -11.17
C ASP A 205 17.44 23.18 -12.18
N ASP A 206 17.72 24.34 -12.76
CA ASP A 206 16.88 24.93 -13.81
C ASP A 206 16.87 24.05 -15.08
N LYS A 207 18.02 23.47 -15.46
CA LYS A 207 18.11 22.51 -16.57
C LYS A 207 17.32 21.23 -16.28
N LEU A 208 17.42 20.69 -15.06
CA LEU A 208 16.67 19.51 -14.63
C LEU A 208 15.16 19.77 -14.63
N ALA A 209 14.73 20.96 -14.20
CA ALA A 209 13.33 21.38 -14.24
C ALA A 209 12.82 21.51 -15.69
N ALA A 210 13.63 22.04 -16.60
CA ALA A 210 13.29 22.10 -18.03
C ALA A 210 13.12 20.69 -18.62
N ILE A 211 14.06 19.77 -18.33
CA ILE A 211 13.95 18.36 -18.77
C ILE A 211 12.71 17.68 -18.17
N ALA A 212 12.34 18.00 -16.93
CA ALA A 212 11.12 17.48 -16.31
C ALA A 212 9.84 17.92 -17.05
N GLY A 213 9.81 19.15 -17.59
CA GLY A 213 8.69 19.63 -18.40
C GLY A 213 8.67 19.03 -19.82
N GLU A 214 9.84 18.91 -20.43
CA GLU A 214 9.97 18.50 -21.85
C GLU A 214 9.99 16.99 -22.06
N LYS A 215 10.69 16.21 -21.23
CA LYS A 215 11.03 14.80 -21.52
C LYS A 215 10.40 13.77 -20.58
N LEU A 216 9.64 14.17 -19.57
CA LEU A 216 9.06 13.24 -18.59
C LEU A 216 8.13 12.20 -19.25
N LEU A 217 7.35 12.64 -20.24
CA LEU A 217 6.42 11.76 -20.96
C LEU A 217 7.18 10.79 -21.87
N SER A 218 8.20 11.26 -22.60
CA SER A 218 9.14 10.42 -23.36
C SER A 218 9.88 9.38 -22.48
N LEU A 219 10.31 9.76 -21.27
CA LEU A 219 10.92 8.83 -20.31
C LEU A 219 9.94 7.74 -19.83
N GLN A 220 8.67 8.09 -19.61
CA GLN A 220 7.63 7.12 -19.25
C GLN A 220 7.35 6.13 -20.38
N VAL A 221 7.33 6.61 -21.64
CA VAL A 221 7.18 5.76 -22.82
C VAL A 221 8.38 4.83 -23.00
N ALA A 222 9.61 5.34 -22.85
CA ALA A 222 10.82 4.52 -22.90
C ALA A 222 10.83 3.45 -21.78
N GLN A 223 10.44 3.81 -20.56
CA GLN A 223 10.29 2.85 -19.46
C GLN A 223 9.25 1.77 -19.79
N ALA A 224 8.09 2.17 -20.33
CA ALA A 224 7.05 1.23 -20.72
C ALA A 224 7.55 0.25 -21.78
N ASN A 225 8.30 0.74 -22.79
CA ASN A 225 8.91 -0.09 -23.82
C ASN A 225 9.89 -1.11 -23.23
N VAL A 226 10.80 -0.68 -22.33
CA VAL A 226 11.75 -1.56 -21.66
C VAL A 226 11.04 -2.62 -20.84
N ARG A 227 10.00 -2.25 -20.07
CA ARG A 227 9.18 -3.22 -19.32
C ARG A 227 8.51 -4.22 -20.25
N SER A 228 7.99 -3.75 -21.37
CA SER A 228 7.44 -4.59 -22.43
C SER A 228 8.51 -5.57 -22.95
N GLN A 229 9.75 -5.13 -23.15
CA GLN A 229 10.84 -5.99 -23.59
C GLN A 229 11.26 -7.02 -22.51
N ILE A 230 11.28 -6.63 -21.23
CA ILE A 230 11.50 -7.55 -20.10
C ILE A 230 10.44 -8.66 -20.10
N GLU A 231 9.16 -8.32 -20.26
CA GLU A 231 8.09 -9.32 -20.32
C GLU A 231 8.28 -10.29 -21.51
N PHE A 232 8.66 -9.77 -22.68
CA PHE A 232 8.98 -10.59 -23.85
C PHE A 232 10.17 -11.53 -23.59
N SER A 233 11.29 -11.00 -23.10
CA SER A 233 12.47 -11.81 -22.77
C SER A 233 12.16 -12.87 -21.71
N LYS A 234 11.33 -12.53 -20.72
CA LYS A 234 10.88 -13.49 -19.70
C LYS A 234 10.10 -14.65 -20.30
N VAL A 235 9.22 -14.39 -21.27
CA VAL A 235 8.45 -15.42 -21.99
C VAL A 235 9.37 -16.33 -22.81
N VAL A 236 10.33 -15.74 -23.53
CA VAL A 236 11.35 -16.49 -24.30
C VAL A 236 12.14 -17.41 -23.38
N LEU A 237 12.62 -16.90 -22.23
CA LEU A 237 13.41 -17.69 -21.27
C LEU A 237 12.58 -18.76 -20.55
N SER A 238 11.27 -18.54 -20.40
CA SER A 238 10.34 -19.50 -19.77
C SER A 238 9.96 -20.66 -20.69
N THR A 239 10.43 -20.66 -21.95
CA THR A 239 10.03 -21.64 -22.97
C THR A 239 10.92 -22.87 -22.92
N GLU A 240 10.29 -24.04 -22.97
CA GLU A 240 10.99 -25.31 -22.93
C GLU A 240 11.54 -25.64 -24.33
N GLN A 241 12.85 -25.86 -24.39
CA GLN A 241 13.53 -26.25 -25.62
C GLN A 241 13.54 -27.78 -25.74
N ALA A 242 12.94 -28.30 -26.80
CA ALA A 242 12.84 -29.73 -27.09
C ALA A 242 13.53 -30.09 -28.40
N ALA A 243 13.87 -31.38 -28.56
CA ALA A 243 14.51 -31.94 -29.76
C ALA A 243 15.78 -31.18 -30.20
N ASP A 244 16.81 -31.14 -29.34
CA ASP A 244 18.07 -30.44 -29.58
C ASP A 244 17.88 -28.96 -29.96
N ASN A 245 17.04 -28.23 -29.22
CA ASN A 245 16.71 -26.81 -29.40
C ASN A 245 16.05 -26.44 -30.74
N LYS A 246 15.55 -27.43 -31.50
CA LYS A 246 14.85 -27.15 -32.77
C LYS A 246 13.36 -26.83 -32.57
N LEU A 247 12.77 -27.29 -31.48
CA LEU A 247 11.36 -27.08 -31.16
C LEU A 247 11.22 -26.32 -29.85
N MET A 248 10.41 -25.27 -29.88
CA MET A 248 10.07 -24.43 -28.74
C MET A 248 8.66 -24.80 -28.28
N LEU A 249 8.53 -25.21 -27.02
CA LEU A 249 7.25 -25.55 -26.40
C LEU A 249 6.80 -24.41 -25.49
N LEU A 250 5.74 -23.70 -25.91
CA LEU A 250 5.13 -22.62 -25.14
C LEU A 250 3.81 -23.11 -24.53
N GLN A 251 3.66 -22.95 -23.22
CA GLN A 251 2.40 -23.24 -22.53
C GLN A 251 1.78 -21.94 -22.05
N GLY A 252 0.47 -21.81 -22.21
CA GLY A 252 -0.27 -20.63 -21.79
C GLY A 252 -1.71 -20.92 -21.44
N TRP A 253 -2.38 -19.90 -20.95
CA TRP A 253 -3.76 -19.94 -20.48
C TRP A 253 -4.57 -18.85 -21.15
N ALA A 254 -5.76 -19.18 -21.61
CA ALA A 254 -6.69 -18.20 -22.16
C ALA A 254 -8.12 -18.46 -21.67
N PRO A 255 -8.95 -17.40 -21.55
CA PRO A 255 -10.36 -17.52 -21.24
C PRO A 255 -11.09 -18.36 -22.30
N ALA A 256 -11.95 -19.27 -21.87
CA ALA A 256 -12.75 -20.12 -22.76
C ALA A 256 -13.60 -19.32 -23.77
N THR A 257 -13.96 -18.07 -23.42
CA THR A 257 -14.71 -17.14 -24.28
C THR A 257 -13.90 -16.61 -25.46
N GLN A 258 -12.57 -16.55 -25.35
CA GLN A 258 -11.66 -16.00 -26.37
C GLN A 258 -11.02 -17.08 -27.23
N ILE A 259 -11.25 -18.37 -26.93
CA ILE A 259 -10.70 -19.49 -27.71
C ILE A 259 -11.09 -19.45 -29.19
N PRO A 260 -12.35 -19.14 -29.59
CA PRO A 260 -12.69 -19.10 -31.01
C PRO A 260 -11.89 -18.05 -31.79
N GLU A 261 -11.60 -16.91 -31.18
CA GLU A 261 -10.79 -15.84 -31.75
C GLU A 261 -9.33 -16.28 -31.93
N ILE A 262 -8.77 -16.92 -30.89
CA ILE A 262 -7.42 -17.50 -30.92
C ILE A 262 -7.31 -18.58 -31.99
N THR A 263 -8.26 -19.51 -32.06
CA THR A 263 -8.27 -20.59 -33.06
C THR A 263 -8.33 -20.04 -34.49
N ASN A 264 -9.17 -19.03 -34.74
CA ASN A 264 -9.24 -18.40 -36.06
C ASN A 264 -7.93 -17.72 -36.45
N PHE A 265 -7.28 -17.06 -35.50
CA PHE A 265 -5.99 -16.41 -35.73
C PHE A 265 -4.85 -17.42 -35.97
N LEU A 266 -4.76 -18.46 -35.14
CA LEU A 266 -3.71 -19.47 -35.25
C LEU A 266 -3.81 -20.31 -36.52
N ASN A 267 -5.03 -20.59 -36.98
CA ASN A 267 -5.26 -21.28 -38.25
C ASN A 267 -4.73 -20.49 -39.46
N GLN A 268 -4.62 -19.16 -39.36
CA GLN A 268 -4.03 -18.33 -40.42
C GLN A 268 -2.49 -18.37 -40.42
N GLN A 269 -1.87 -18.74 -39.30
CA GLN A 269 -0.41 -18.73 -39.11
C GLN A 269 0.24 -20.11 -39.29
N GLU A 270 -0.52 -21.15 -39.68
CA GLU A 270 -0.04 -22.53 -39.85
C GLU A 270 0.72 -23.11 -38.63
N ALA A 271 0.43 -22.62 -37.42
CA ALA A 271 1.07 -23.09 -36.19
C ALA A 271 0.34 -24.30 -35.61
N TYR A 272 1.07 -25.28 -35.09
CA TYR A 272 0.47 -26.40 -34.34
C TYR A 272 0.15 -25.96 -32.91
N PHE A 273 -1.12 -26.06 -32.52
CA PHE A 273 -1.59 -25.78 -31.16
C PHE A 273 -2.51 -26.89 -30.65
N GLU A 274 -2.41 -27.19 -29.37
CA GLU A 274 -3.28 -28.12 -28.67
C GLU A 274 -4.05 -27.38 -27.57
N ILE A 275 -5.36 -27.61 -27.51
CA ILE A 275 -6.25 -27.04 -26.51
C ILE A 275 -6.68 -28.16 -25.57
N ALA A 276 -6.31 -28.03 -24.29
CA ALA A 276 -6.68 -28.98 -23.25
C ALA A 276 -7.46 -28.29 -22.13
N ASP A 277 -8.25 -29.08 -21.40
CA ASP A 277 -8.84 -28.65 -20.13
C ASP A 277 -7.77 -28.63 -19.03
N PRO A 278 -7.80 -27.63 -18.12
CA PRO A 278 -6.88 -27.58 -16.99
C PRO A 278 -7.01 -28.84 -16.13
N THR A 279 -5.87 -29.42 -15.74
CA THR A 279 -5.87 -30.48 -14.72
C THR A 279 -5.84 -29.87 -13.31
N PRO A 280 -6.27 -30.59 -12.27
CA PRO A 280 -6.24 -30.08 -10.88
C PRO A 280 -4.84 -29.72 -10.36
N GLU A 281 -3.79 -30.25 -10.97
CA GLU A 281 -2.38 -29.99 -10.63
C GLU A 281 -1.81 -28.74 -11.30
N ASP A 282 -2.49 -28.22 -12.33
CA ASP A 282 -2.05 -27.03 -13.06
C ASP A 282 -2.31 -25.75 -12.24
N ASN A 283 -1.29 -24.89 -12.17
CA ASN A 283 -1.42 -23.54 -11.59
C ASN A 283 -2.11 -22.58 -12.56
N VAL A 284 -3.43 -22.71 -12.69
CA VAL A 284 -4.25 -21.91 -13.61
C VAL A 284 -4.39 -20.46 -13.10
N PRO A 285 -4.14 -19.45 -13.95
CA PRO A 285 -4.37 -18.05 -13.60
C PRO A 285 -5.88 -17.76 -13.56
N ILE A 286 -6.27 -16.82 -12.71
CA ILE A 286 -7.67 -16.50 -12.47
C ILE A 286 -8.05 -15.12 -13.01
N GLN A 287 -9.22 -15.06 -13.64
CA GLN A 287 -9.86 -13.82 -14.05
C GLN A 287 -11.23 -13.74 -13.38
N LEU A 288 -11.37 -12.79 -12.45
CA LEU A 288 -12.64 -12.50 -11.80
C LEU A 288 -13.59 -11.86 -12.81
N ASN A 289 -14.80 -12.42 -12.92
CA ASN A 289 -15.87 -11.88 -13.75
C ASN A 289 -17.09 -11.59 -12.86
N ASN A 290 -16.93 -10.64 -11.93
CA ASN A 290 -18.05 -10.19 -11.10
C ASN A 290 -18.85 -9.10 -11.81
N LYS A 291 -20.17 -9.20 -11.70
CA LYS A 291 -21.09 -8.26 -12.35
C LYS A 291 -21.51 -7.15 -11.39
N GLY A 292 -21.62 -5.93 -11.90
CA GLY A 292 -22.27 -4.78 -11.24
C GLY A 292 -21.73 -4.49 -9.84
N PHE A 293 -22.60 -4.61 -8.83
CA PHE A 293 -22.32 -4.32 -7.42
C PHE A 293 -21.12 -5.09 -6.87
N PHE A 294 -21.00 -6.37 -7.17
CA PHE A 294 -19.95 -7.23 -6.61
C PHE A 294 -18.55 -6.88 -7.14
N ARG A 295 -18.47 -6.30 -8.35
CA ARG A 295 -17.20 -5.84 -8.92
C ARG A 295 -16.53 -4.76 -8.07
N LEU A 296 -17.33 -3.95 -7.37
CA LEU A 296 -16.84 -2.86 -6.54
C LEU A 296 -16.02 -3.36 -5.34
N PHE A 297 -16.24 -4.60 -4.92
CA PHE A 297 -15.56 -5.23 -3.78
C PHE A 297 -14.33 -6.07 -4.19
N GLU A 298 -14.05 -6.22 -5.49
CA GLU A 298 -12.86 -6.93 -5.98
C GLU A 298 -11.54 -6.33 -5.46
N PRO A 299 -11.35 -5.00 -5.37
CA PRO A 299 -10.12 -4.43 -4.82
C PRO A 299 -9.87 -4.89 -3.38
N ILE A 300 -10.94 -5.04 -2.57
CA ILE A 300 -10.84 -5.52 -1.19
C ILE A 300 -10.39 -6.99 -1.19
N MET A 301 -10.96 -7.83 -2.07
CA MET A 301 -10.51 -9.22 -2.21
C MET A 301 -9.03 -9.32 -2.60
N LYS A 302 -8.59 -8.49 -3.55
CA LYS A 302 -7.19 -8.46 -4.02
C LYS A 302 -6.18 -8.06 -2.94
N LEU A 303 -6.60 -7.34 -1.90
CA LEU A 303 -5.72 -6.98 -0.77
C LEU A 303 -5.37 -8.18 0.13
N TYR A 304 -6.18 -9.25 0.11
CA TYR A 304 -5.86 -10.48 0.86
C TYR A 304 -5.05 -11.44 -0.02
N MET A 305 -5.76 -12.31 -0.75
CA MET A 305 -5.19 -13.27 -1.68
C MET A 305 -6.27 -13.65 -2.69
N LEU A 306 -5.87 -13.90 -3.93
CA LEU A 306 -6.77 -14.37 -4.98
C LEU A 306 -7.17 -15.84 -4.77
N PRO A 307 -8.41 -16.24 -5.15
CA PRO A 307 -8.86 -17.62 -5.01
C PRO A 307 -8.05 -18.54 -5.90
N LYS A 308 -7.89 -19.81 -5.49
CA LYS A 308 -7.43 -20.85 -6.42
C LYS A 308 -8.49 -21.07 -7.51
N TYR A 309 -8.08 -21.57 -8.67
CA TYR A 309 -9.00 -21.80 -9.79
C TYR A 309 -10.14 -22.78 -9.45
N ASN A 310 -9.86 -23.77 -8.59
CA ASN A 310 -10.85 -24.74 -8.13
C ASN A 310 -11.69 -24.25 -6.94
N GLU A 311 -11.40 -23.06 -6.40
CA GLU A 311 -12.15 -22.48 -5.29
C GLU A 311 -13.29 -21.58 -5.78
N LEU A 312 -14.29 -21.45 -4.94
CA LEU A 312 -15.40 -20.53 -5.17
C LEU A 312 -14.96 -19.09 -4.88
N ASP A 313 -15.25 -18.17 -5.80
CA ASP A 313 -15.01 -16.74 -5.63
C ASP A 313 -15.94 -16.15 -4.56
N LEU A 314 -15.37 -15.83 -3.39
CA LEU A 314 -16.11 -15.32 -2.23
C LEU A 314 -16.57 -13.86 -2.37
N THR A 315 -16.16 -13.13 -3.41
CA THR A 315 -16.45 -11.70 -3.58
C THR A 315 -17.94 -11.38 -3.47
N PRO A 316 -18.85 -12.10 -4.16
CA PRO A 316 -20.28 -11.82 -4.07
C PRO A 316 -20.88 -12.09 -2.69
N PHE A 317 -20.25 -13.00 -1.95
CA PHE A 317 -20.74 -13.52 -0.69
C PHE A 317 -20.37 -12.63 0.50
N PHE A 318 -19.17 -12.05 0.52
CA PHE A 318 -18.77 -11.15 1.60
C PHE A 318 -19.20 -9.69 1.37
N ALA A 319 -19.36 -9.25 0.11
CA ALA A 319 -19.71 -7.87 -0.24
C ALA A 319 -20.89 -7.26 0.57
N PRO A 320 -22.07 -7.91 0.69
CA PRO A 320 -23.18 -7.36 1.46
C PRO A 320 -22.89 -7.29 2.97
N PHE A 321 -22.21 -8.28 3.55
CA PHE A 321 -21.81 -8.27 4.96
C PHE A 321 -20.79 -7.15 5.23
N PHE A 322 -19.81 -6.98 4.34
CA PHE A 322 -18.81 -5.92 4.46
C PHE A 322 -19.46 -4.54 4.44
N MET A 323 -20.40 -4.30 3.51
CA MET A 323 -21.18 -3.06 3.45
C MET A 323 -21.89 -2.79 4.78
N LEU A 324 -22.58 -3.79 5.33
CA LEU A 324 -23.30 -3.66 6.60
C LEU A 324 -22.36 -3.39 7.77
N PHE A 325 -21.25 -4.13 7.87
CA PHE A 325 -20.27 -3.98 8.96
C PHE A 325 -19.56 -2.64 8.93
N PHE A 326 -19.20 -2.16 7.74
CA PHE A 326 -18.66 -0.82 7.59
C PHE A 326 -19.67 0.22 8.10
N GLY A 327 -20.95 0.05 7.73
CA GLY A 327 -22.04 0.90 8.19
C GLY A 327 -22.17 0.93 9.71
N LEU A 328 -22.16 -0.24 10.36
CA LEU A 328 -22.27 -0.38 11.82
C LEU A 328 -21.03 0.12 12.58
N CYS A 329 -19.82 -0.09 12.04
CA CYS A 329 -18.57 0.37 12.66
C CYS A 329 -18.45 1.89 12.66
N LEU A 330 -18.84 2.55 11.56
CA LEU A 330 -18.79 4.01 11.49
C LEU A 330 -19.96 4.64 12.24
N GLY A 331 -21.15 4.04 12.10
CA GLY A 331 -22.27 4.23 13.04
C GLY A 331 -22.80 5.65 13.23
N ASP A 332 -22.44 6.61 12.36
CA ASP A 332 -22.85 8.02 12.43
C ASP A 332 -23.44 8.49 11.10
N SER A 333 -24.70 8.94 11.14
CA SER A 333 -25.43 9.34 9.94
C SER A 333 -24.90 10.62 9.29
N GLY A 334 -24.32 11.52 10.08
CA GLY A 334 -23.69 12.75 9.60
C GLY A 334 -22.43 12.48 8.77
N TYR A 335 -21.54 11.60 9.27
CA TYR A 335 -20.35 11.20 8.50
C TYR A 335 -20.72 10.41 7.25
N GLY A 336 -21.74 9.54 7.32
CA GLY A 336 -22.26 8.81 6.15
C GLY A 336 -22.72 9.77 5.05
N LEU A 337 -23.53 10.76 5.41
CA LEU A 337 -24.01 11.79 4.47
C LEU A 337 -22.86 12.62 3.90
N PHE A 338 -21.90 13.03 4.75
CA PHE A 338 -20.75 13.81 4.33
C PHE A 338 -19.89 13.05 3.30
N MET A 339 -19.65 11.74 3.49
CA MET A 339 -18.94 10.92 2.51
C MET A 339 -19.68 10.84 1.17
N VAL A 340 -21.00 10.62 1.19
CA VAL A 340 -21.81 10.53 -0.03
C VAL A 340 -21.79 11.86 -0.79
N LEU A 341 -21.95 12.98 -0.10
CA LEU A 341 -21.91 14.32 -0.70
C LEU A 341 -20.51 14.66 -1.20
N GLY A 342 -19.47 14.40 -0.40
CA GLY A 342 -18.07 14.68 -0.75
C GLY A 342 -17.65 13.96 -2.04
N VAL A 343 -17.98 12.68 -2.18
CA VAL A 343 -17.69 11.93 -3.40
C VAL A 343 -18.52 12.42 -4.59
N THR A 344 -19.78 12.78 -4.37
CA THR A 344 -20.66 13.31 -5.43
C THR A 344 -20.15 14.65 -5.95
N VAL A 345 -19.77 15.57 -5.07
CA VAL A 345 -19.16 16.86 -5.41
C VAL A 345 -17.82 16.65 -6.13
N TYR A 346 -16.96 15.77 -5.61
CA TYR A 346 -15.69 15.43 -6.25
C TYR A 346 -15.89 14.90 -7.69
N ARG A 347 -16.90 14.04 -7.89
CA ARG A 347 -17.25 13.52 -9.23
C ARG A 347 -17.77 14.61 -10.17
N MET A 348 -18.44 15.64 -9.66
CA MET A 348 -18.91 16.78 -10.46
C MET A 348 -17.78 17.75 -10.82
N LEU A 349 -16.82 17.97 -9.92
CA LEU A 349 -15.71 18.90 -10.11
C LEU A 349 -14.60 18.33 -11.01
N VAL A 350 -14.32 17.03 -10.91
CA VAL A 350 -13.23 16.39 -11.67
C VAL A 350 -13.78 15.76 -12.96
N LYS A 351 -13.54 16.41 -14.11
CA LYS A 351 -13.95 15.89 -15.43
C LYS A 351 -13.13 14.67 -15.89
N ASN A 352 -11.87 14.57 -15.50
CA ASN A 352 -10.94 13.49 -15.93
C ASN A 352 -10.62 12.51 -14.79
N ILE A 353 -11.64 11.79 -14.29
CA ILE A 353 -11.41 10.73 -13.31
C ILE A 353 -10.84 9.50 -14.01
N GLY A 354 -9.64 9.08 -13.61
CA GLY A 354 -9.01 7.85 -14.11
C GLY A 354 -9.92 6.63 -13.98
N ALA A 355 -9.89 5.72 -14.96
CA ALA A 355 -10.78 4.57 -15.05
C ALA A 355 -10.74 3.66 -13.79
N SER A 356 -9.59 3.60 -13.11
CA SER A 356 -9.39 2.83 -11.87
C SER A 356 -10.02 3.47 -10.62
N MET A 357 -10.18 4.81 -10.60
CA MET A 357 -10.71 5.53 -9.45
C MET A 357 -12.24 5.54 -9.42
N LYS A 358 -12.90 5.43 -10.58
CA LYS A 358 -14.38 5.45 -10.66
C LYS A 358 -15.05 4.34 -9.82
N PRO A 359 -14.60 3.07 -9.87
CA PRO A 359 -15.14 2.01 -9.01
C PRO A 359 -14.92 2.28 -7.53
N ILE A 360 -13.74 2.75 -7.13
CA ILE A 360 -13.40 3.05 -5.74
C ILE A 360 -14.32 4.15 -5.20
N LEU A 361 -14.52 5.24 -5.93
CA LEU A 361 -15.44 6.30 -5.53
C LEU A 361 -16.88 5.79 -5.38
N THR A 362 -17.31 4.90 -6.27
CA THR A 362 -18.66 4.32 -6.22
C THR A 362 -18.80 3.39 -5.01
N LEU A 363 -17.75 2.64 -4.67
CA LEU A 363 -17.68 1.85 -3.45
C LEU A 363 -17.82 2.75 -2.21
N VAL A 364 -17.07 3.86 -2.13
CA VAL A 364 -17.18 4.81 -1.00
C VAL A 364 -18.60 5.38 -0.88
N GLN A 365 -19.28 5.69 -1.99
CA GLN A 365 -20.68 6.14 -1.96
C GLN A 365 -21.63 5.08 -1.38
N ILE A 366 -21.47 3.82 -1.77
CA ILE A 366 -22.28 2.71 -1.26
C ILE A 366 -22.01 2.49 0.23
N LEU A 367 -20.74 2.49 0.64
CA LEU A 367 -20.34 2.35 2.04
C LEU A 367 -20.88 3.51 2.88
N GLY A 368 -20.77 4.75 2.39
CA GLY A 368 -21.31 5.93 3.06
C GLY A 368 -22.84 5.95 3.14
N THR A 369 -23.52 5.43 2.11
CA THR A 369 -24.98 5.23 2.15
C THR A 369 -25.36 4.20 3.22
N SER A 370 -24.61 3.11 3.33
CA SER A 370 -24.81 2.12 4.40
C SER A 370 -24.59 2.74 5.78
N THR A 371 -23.54 3.54 5.96
CA THR A 371 -23.29 4.29 7.20
C THR A 371 -24.43 5.24 7.52
N PHE A 372 -24.98 5.94 6.53
CA PHE A 372 -26.12 6.83 6.75
C PHE A 372 -27.32 6.09 7.36
N PHE A 373 -27.69 4.94 6.76
CA PHE A 373 -28.79 4.12 7.27
C PHE A 373 -28.47 3.48 8.62
N CYS A 374 -27.27 2.92 8.81
CA CYS A 374 -26.85 2.35 10.09
C CYS A 374 -26.76 3.41 11.19
N GLY A 375 -26.28 4.61 10.87
CA GLY A 375 -26.22 5.75 11.79
C GLY A 375 -27.59 6.28 12.20
N MET A 376 -28.59 6.10 11.35
CA MET A 376 -29.99 6.38 11.69
C MET A 376 -30.54 5.36 12.71
N LEU A 377 -30.10 4.10 12.64
CA LEU A 377 -30.41 3.06 13.64
C LEU A 377 -29.73 3.32 14.99
N THR A 378 -28.49 3.80 14.98
CA THR A 378 -27.78 4.16 16.23
C THR A 378 -28.22 5.51 16.79
N GLY A 379 -28.86 6.36 15.97
CA GLY A 379 -29.41 7.64 16.41
C GLY A 379 -28.44 8.80 16.52
N THR A 380 -27.27 8.68 15.92
CA THR A 380 -26.21 9.68 16.01
C THR A 380 -26.06 10.43 14.69
N PHE A 381 -25.93 11.76 14.77
CA PHE A 381 -25.64 12.64 13.64
C PHE A 381 -24.56 13.64 14.05
N PHE A 382 -23.34 13.51 13.52
CA PHE A 382 -22.17 14.28 13.96
C PHE A 382 -22.00 14.27 15.49
N GLY A 383 -22.17 13.10 16.12
CA GLY A 383 -22.12 12.97 17.57
C GLY A 383 -23.25 13.63 18.37
N PHE A 384 -24.24 14.26 17.72
CA PHE A 384 -25.47 14.67 18.37
C PHE A 384 -26.42 13.47 18.45
N ASN A 385 -26.96 13.23 19.64
CA ASN A 385 -28.11 12.35 19.80
C ASN A 385 -29.32 13.07 19.18
N LEU A 386 -29.74 12.65 17.98
CA LEU A 386 -30.90 13.19 17.27
C LEU A 386 -32.19 13.14 18.12
N TYR A 387 -32.21 12.25 19.11
CA TYR A 387 -33.34 11.93 19.98
C TYR A 387 -33.39 12.72 21.30
N GLY A 388 -32.46 13.66 21.51
CA GLY A 388 -32.46 14.59 22.66
C GLY A 388 -33.10 15.96 22.39
N ASN A 389 -33.42 16.29 21.14
CA ASN A 389 -34.10 17.53 20.76
C ASN A 389 -35.58 17.24 20.46
N ASP A 390 -36.49 18.01 21.06
CA ASP A 390 -37.96 17.92 20.91
C ASP A 390 -38.47 18.27 19.50
N ILE A 391 -37.99 17.57 18.47
CA ILE A 391 -38.48 17.67 17.10
C ILE A 391 -39.43 16.48 16.86
N PRO A 392 -40.72 16.71 16.52
CA PRO A 392 -41.73 15.66 16.39
C PRO A 392 -41.39 14.53 15.39
N PHE A 393 -40.56 14.82 14.39
CA PHE A 393 -40.09 13.85 13.40
C PHE A 393 -39.11 12.82 13.99
N PHE A 394 -38.17 13.27 14.83
CA PHE A 394 -37.17 12.40 15.45
C PHE A 394 -37.77 11.53 16.57
N ASN A 395 -38.78 12.03 17.31
CA ASN A 395 -39.46 11.22 18.32
C ASN A 395 -40.25 10.02 17.75
N LYS A 396 -40.83 10.13 16.55
CA LYS A 396 -41.44 8.97 15.86
C LYS A 396 -40.41 7.96 15.35
N MET A 397 -39.22 8.43 15.00
CA MET A 397 -38.11 7.56 14.59
C MET A 397 -37.44 6.86 15.78
N ARG A 398 -37.41 7.51 16.95
CA ARG A 398 -36.89 6.96 18.22
C ARG A 398 -37.57 5.65 18.59
N ASP A 399 -38.89 5.63 18.55
CA ASP A 399 -39.71 4.47 18.96
C ASP A 399 -39.69 3.33 17.94
N LEU A 400 -39.21 3.57 16.71
CA LEU A 400 -39.09 2.57 15.63
C LEU A 400 -37.66 2.08 15.38
N PHE A 401 -36.63 2.87 15.71
CA PHE A 401 -35.25 2.61 15.27
C PHE A 401 -34.16 2.71 16.33
N PHE A 402 -34.40 3.29 17.53
CA PHE A 402 -33.32 3.42 18.53
C PHE A 402 -32.98 2.08 19.16
N LEU A 403 -31.77 1.59 18.90
CA LEU A 403 -31.26 0.37 19.49
C LEU A 403 -30.46 0.73 20.75
N ASP A 404 -30.90 0.22 21.91
CA ASP A 404 -30.16 0.32 23.16
C ASP A 404 -28.75 -0.30 23.00
N ASN A 405 -27.78 0.13 23.81
CA ASN A 405 -26.39 -0.36 23.77
C ASN A 405 -26.33 -1.90 23.92
N GLN A 406 -27.19 -2.45 24.77
CA GLN A 406 -27.36 -3.90 24.95
C GLN A 406 -27.83 -4.59 23.67
N TRP A 407 -28.75 -3.97 22.94
CA TRP A 407 -29.27 -4.52 21.70
C TRP A 407 -28.25 -4.44 20.57
N MET A 408 -27.46 -3.36 20.49
CA MET A 408 -26.36 -3.27 19.53
C MET A 408 -25.28 -4.33 19.78
N PHE A 409 -24.95 -4.61 21.05
CA PHE A 409 -24.06 -5.70 21.41
C PHE A 409 -24.62 -7.05 20.91
N ASN A 410 -25.90 -7.35 21.21
CA ASN A 410 -26.55 -8.57 20.75
C ASN A 410 -26.62 -8.67 19.22
N LEU A 411 -26.92 -7.56 18.53
CA LEU A 411 -26.96 -7.49 17.07
C LEU A 411 -25.60 -7.82 16.46
N SER A 412 -24.50 -7.32 17.05
CA SER A 412 -23.15 -7.63 16.56
C SER A 412 -22.82 -9.12 16.65
N LEU A 413 -23.20 -9.78 17.75
CA LEU A 413 -23.04 -11.22 17.93
C LEU A 413 -23.92 -12.03 16.97
N ILE A 414 -25.18 -11.65 16.79
CA ILE A 414 -26.11 -12.31 15.86
C ILE A 414 -25.57 -12.22 14.43
N LEU A 415 -25.13 -11.03 14.00
CA LEU A 415 -24.57 -10.84 12.66
C LEU A 415 -23.31 -11.67 12.46
N GLY A 416 -22.43 -11.75 13.47
CA GLY A 416 -21.25 -12.62 13.44
C GLY A 416 -21.61 -14.10 13.33
N ALA A 417 -22.56 -14.57 14.13
CA ALA A 417 -23.05 -15.95 14.07
C ALA A 417 -23.65 -16.28 12.69
N VAL A 418 -24.49 -15.39 12.14
CA VAL A 418 -25.08 -15.54 10.81
C VAL A 418 -24.00 -15.62 9.73
N GLN A 419 -23.00 -14.75 9.77
CA GLN A 419 -21.93 -14.76 8.77
C GLN A 419 -21.03 -15.99 8.89
N ILE A 420 -20.72 -16.46 10.10
CA ILE A 420 -19.94 -17.68 10.32
C ILE A 420 -20.70 -18.90 9.80
N ILE A 421 -21.99 -19.04 10.14
CA ILE A 421 -22.84 -20.13 9.61
C ILE A 421 -22.85 -20.08 8.08
N PHE A 422 -23.00 -18.88 7.51
CA PHE A 422 -22.95 -18.69 6.06
C PHE A 422 -21.60 -19.10 5.45
N GLY A 423 -20.49 -18.74 6.09
CA GLY A 423 -19.15 -19.19 5.71
C GLY A 423 -19.03 -20.71 5.73
N MET A 424 -19.51 -21.37 6.79
CA MET A 424 -19.46 -22.82 6.89
C MET A 424 -20.32 -23.52 5.82
N ILE A 425 -21.46 -22.93 5.43
CA ILE A 425 -22.26 -23.43 4.31
C ILE A 425 -21.46 -23.36 3.00
N LEU A 426 -20.74 -22.26 2.76
CA LEU A 426 -19.86 -22.13 1.60
C LEU A 426 -18.70 -23.12 1.65
N LYS A 427 -18.12 -23.38 2.83
CA LYS A 427 -17.10 -24.41 3.03
C LYS A 427 -17.62 -25.79 2.65
N ALA A 428 -18.81 -26.15 3.13
CA ALA A 428 -19.45 -27.42 2.77
C ALA A 428 -19.70 -27.50 1.26
N ALA A 429 -20.23 -26.44 0.63
CA ALA A 429 -20.43 -26.40 -0.82
C ALA A 429 -19.11 -26.57 -1.60
N ASN A 430 -18.04 -25.89 -1.19
CA ASN A 430 -16.73 -25.97 -1.83
C ASN A 430 -16.14 -27.39 -1.70
N GLN A 431 -16.21 -28.00 -0.51
CA GLN A 431 -15.75 -29.37 -0.28
C GLN A 431 -16.54 -30.41 -1.10
N ILE A 432 -17.86 -30.22 -1.25
CA ILE A 432 -18.71 -31.10 -2.07
C ILE A 432 -18.27 -31.03 -3.54
N ILE A 433 -17.96 -29.83 -4.05
CA ILE A 433 -17.55 -29.63 -5.43
C ILE A 433 -16.15 -30.22 -5.69
N GLN A 434 -15.21 -30.04 -4.75
CA GLN A 434 -13.81 -30.46 -4.94
C GLN A 434 -13.55 -31.94 -4.62
N PHE A 435 -14.07 -32.44 -3.49
CA PHE A 435 -13.73 -33.76 -2.95
C PHE A 435 -14.94 -34.70 -2.84
N GLY A 436 -16.15 -34.21 -3.09
CA GLY A 436 -17.40 -34.96 -3.02
C GLY A 436 -18.08 -34.93 -1.64
N LEU A 437 -19.34 -35.39 -1.59
CA LEU A 437 -20.23 -35.29 -0.41
C LEU A 437 -19.64 -35.89 0.87
N LYS A 438 -18.84 -36.95 0.76
CA LYS A 438 -18.33 -37.69 1.92
C LYS A 438 -17.36 -36.88 2.78
N TYR A 439 -16.59 -35.96 2.18
CA TYR A 439 -15.63 -35.13 2.91
C TYR A 439 -16.29 -33.88 3.53
N ALA A 440 -17.49 -33.53 3.11
CA ALA A 440 -18.25 -32.39 3.65
C ALA A 440 -19.15 -32.75 4.84
N LEU A 441 -19.32 -34.04 5.16
CA LEU A 441 -20.26 -34.52 6.17
C LEU A 441 -19.98 -33.98 7.58
N SER A 442 -18.71 -33.89 7.96
CA SER A 442 -18.29 -33.32 9.26
C SER A 442 -18.64 -31.83 9.35
N THR A 443 -18.37 -31.06 8.29
CA THR A 443 -18.76 -29.64 8.19
C THR A 443 -20.28 -29.46 8.28
N ILE A 444 -21.06 -30.33 7.62
CA ILE A 444 -22.52 -30.33 7.68
C ILE A 444 -23.01 -30.64 9.11
N GLY A 445 -22.37 -31.59 9.80
CA GLY A 445 -22.66 -31.88 11.20
C GLY A 445 -22.51 -30.66 12.09
N TRP A 446 -21.42 -29.89 11.93
CA TRP A 446 -21.21 -28.65 12.66
C TRP A 446 -22.23 -27.56 12.35
N ILE A 447 -22.65 -27.42 11.08
CA ILE A 447 -23.74 -26.49 10.70
C ILE A 447 -25.03 -26.86 11.42
N ILE A 448 -25.37 -28.16 11.48
CA ILE A 448 -26.57 -28.65 12.18
C ILE A 448 -26.48 -28.34 13.68
N VAL A 449 -25.33 -28.56 14.31
CA VAL A 449 -25.12 -28.18 15.73
C VAL A 449 -25.38 -26.69 15.91
N LEU A 450 -24.69 -25.82 15.16
CA LEU A 450 -24.78 -24.37 15.31
C LEU A 450 -26.20 -23.85 15.07
N VAL A 451 -26.86 -24.30 14.00
CA VAL A 451 -28.24 -23.90 13.69
C VAL A 451 -29.21 -24.41 14.76
N SER A 452 -29.05 -25.64 15.23
CA SER A 452 -29.92 -26.20 16.29
C SER A 452 -29.76 -25.46 17.61
N THR A 453 -28.53 -25.08 17.98
CA THR A 453 -28.25 -24.29 19.19
C THR A 453 -28.77 -22.86 19.05
N ALA A 454 -28.61 -22.23 17.89
CA ALA A 454 -29.14 -20.89 17.63
C ALA A 454 -30.68 -20.87 17.67
N LEU A 455 -31.33 -21.87 17.07
CA LEU A 455 -32.78 -22.00 17.07
C LEU A 455 -33.33 -22.28 18.47
N ALA A 456 -32.64 -23.10 19.27
CA ALA A 456 -33.02 -23.36 20.66
C ALA A 456 -32.88 -22.13 21.56
N PHE A 457 -31.93 -21.23 21.26
CA PHE A 457 -31.80 -19.95 21.95
C PHE A 457 -32.90 -18.94 21.55
N LEU A 458 -33.30 -18.91 20.27
CA LEU A 458 -34.30 -17.98 19.74
C LEU A 458 -35.76 -18.42 19.97
N LEU A 459 -36.03 -19.72 19.90
CA LEU A 459 -37.38 -20.32 19.99
C LEU A 459 -37.52 -21.21 21.22
N GLY A 460 -37.09 -20.69 22.38
CA GLY A 460 -37.05 -21.42 23.66
C GLY A 460 -38.37 -22.08 24.08
N ASP A 461 -39.51 -21.62 23.56
CA ASP A 461 -40.84 -22.18 23.83
C ASP A 461 -41.17 -23.45 23.01
N THR A 462 -40.56 -23.65 21.83
CA THR A 462 -40.86 -24.80 20.93
C THR A 462 -39.76 -25.85 20.91
N MET A 463 -38.51 -25.44 21.16
CA MET A 463 -37.37 -26.34 21.34
C MET A 463 -36.53 -25.85 22.53
N PRO A 464 -36.89 -26.20 23.78
CA PRO A 464 -36.07 -25.85 24.94
C PRO A 464 -34.67 -26.46 24.81
N MET A 465 -33.64 -25.69 25.17
CA MET A 465 -32.25 -26.15 25.27
C MET A 465 -32.18 -27.42 26.15
N GLY A 466 -31.81 -28.55 25.56
CA GLY A 466 -31.76 -29.86 26.24
C GLY A 466 -33.04 -30.71 26.14
N GLY A 467 -34.05 -30.29 25.36
CA GLY A 467 -35.21 -31.12 25.04
C GLY A 467 -34.85 -32.36 24.20
N THR A 468 -35.72 -33.37 24.20
CA THR A 468 -35.50 -34.64 23.48
C THR A 468 -35.24 -34.45 21.98
N ALA A 469 -35.96 -33.52 21.34
CA ALA A 469 -35.75 -33.18 19.93
C ALA A 469 -34.36 -32.56 19.67
N HIS A 470 -33.88 -31.69 20.55
CA HIS A 470 -32.56 -31.07 20.44
C HIS A 470 -31.45 -32.11 20.64
N LEU A 471 -31.59 -33.02 21.61
CA LEU A 471 -30.61 -34.08 21.87
C LEU A 471 -30.53 -35.10 20.72
N VAL A 472 -31.64 -35.43 20.06
CA VAL A 472 -31.64 -36.32 18.88
C VAL A 472 -30.89 -35.66 17.70
N ILE A 473 -31.08 -34.37 17.48
CA ILE A 473 -30.38 -33.61 16.43
C ILE A 473 -28.87 -33.51 16.74
N LEU A 474 -28.51 -33.23 18.00
CA LEU A 474 -27.11 -33.24 18.43
C LEU A 474 -26.46 -34.62 18.33
N GLY A 475 -27.20 -35.69 18.65
CA GLY A 475 -26.73 -37.07 18.47
C GLY A 475 -26.46 -37.40 17.00
N LEU A 476 -27.37 -37.02 16.09
CA LEU A 476 -27.19 -37.19 14.65
C LEU A 476 -25.97 -36.40 14.14
N ALA A 477 -25.83 -35.14 14.56
CA ALA A 477 -24.69 -34.31 14.19
C ALA A 477 -23.36 -34.86 14.75
N GLY A 478 -23.36 -35.38 15.98
CA GLY A 478 -22.21 -36.05 16.58
C GLY A 478 -21.76 -37.27 15.77
N VAL A 479 -22.69 -38.07 15.24
CA VAL A 479 -22.35 -39.19 14.35
C VAL A 479 -21.67 -38.69 13.06
N LEU A 480 -22.16 -37.61 12.47
CA LEU A 480 -21.55 -37.01 11.27
C LEU A 480 -20.13 -36.48 11.54
N ILE A 481 -19.92 -35.86 12.71
CA ILE A 481 -18.64 -35.25 13.10
C ILE A 481 -17.60 -36.29 13.51
N PHE A 482 -17.97 -37.29 14.32
CA PHE A 482 -17.01 -38.23 14.89
C PHE A 482 -16.79 -39.51 14.07
N LEU A 483 -17.80 -39.95 13.32
CA LEU A 483 -17.72 -41.22 12.57
C LEU A 483 -17.35 -41.01 11.10
N LEU A 484 -17.81 -39.91 10.48
CA LEU A 484 -17.76 -39.69 9.03
C LEU A 484 -16.82 -38.54 8.61
N ASN A 485 -15.87 -38.14 9.46
CA ASN A 485 -14.91 -37.07 9.19
C ASN A 485 -13.90 -37.38 8.08
N SER A 486 -13.50 -38.64 7.92
CA SER A 486 -12.52 -39.05 6.90
C SER A 486 -12.86 -40.44 6.36
N PRO A 487 -13.38 -40.55 5.12
CA PRO A 487 -13.66 -41.85 4.53
C PRO A 487 -12.36 -42.60 4.25
N GLY A 488 -12.13 -43.73 4.92
CA GLY A 488 -11.01 -44.64 4.65
C GLY A 488 -10.00 -44.86 5.79
N LYS A 489 -10.17 -44.24 6.96
CA LYS A 489 -9.34 -44.47 8.16
C LYS A 489 -10.09 -45.27 9.24
N ASN A 490 -9.35 -45.94 10.13
CA ASN A 490 -9.92 -46.74 11.23
C ASN A 490 -10.89 -45.91 12.10
N ILE A 491 -12.00 -46.52 12.53
CA ILE A 491 -13.07 -45.86 13.31
C ILE A 491 -12.53 -45.16 14.57
N PHE A 492 -11.58 -45.79 15.29
CA PHE A 492 -10.95 -45.18 16.47
C PHE A 492 -10.09 -43.96 16.14
N LEU A 493 -9.41 -43.96 14.99
CA LEU A 493 -8.63 -42.81 14.53
C LEU A 493 -9.55 -41.66 14.09
N ASN A 494 -10.68 -41.98 13.46
CA ASN A 494 -11.70 -40.99 13.10
C ASN A 494 -12.33 -40.32 14.34
N ILE A 495 -12.60 -41.09 15.40
CA ILE A 495 -13.10 -40.54 16.67
C ILE A 495 -12.04 -39.62 17.30
N GLY A 496 -10.77 -40.03 17.35
CA GLY A 496 -9.69 -39.22 17.90
C GLY A 496 -9.45 -37.92 17.12
N LEU A 497 -9.39 -38.00 15.78
CA LEU A 497 -9.30 -36.83 14.90
C LEU A 497 -10.55 -35.94 15.01
N GLY A 498 -11.75 -36.54 15.07
CA GLY A 498 -13.00 -35.82 15.25
C GLY A 498 -13.07 -35.06 16.58
N LEU A 499 -12.54 -35.61 17.68
CA LEU A 499 -12.44 -34.92 18.97
C LEU A 499 -11.48 -33.73 18.91
N TRP A 500 -10.32 -33.92 18.28
CA TRP A 500 -9.35 -32.84 18.09
C TRP A 500 -9.89 -31.72 17.21
N ASP A 501 -10.49 -32.07 16.06
CA ASP A 501 -11.11 -31.12 15.15
C ASP A 501 -12.29 -30.41 15.83
N SER A 502 -13.06 -31.13 16.64
CA SER A 502 -14.17 -30.54 17.41
C SER A 502 -13.69 -29.56 18.45
N TYR A 503 -12.60 -29.86 19.15
CA TYR A 503 -12.00 -28.93 20.12
C TYR A 503 -11.50 -27.66 19.42
N ASN A 504 -10.76 -27.79 18.32
CA ASN A 504 -10.27 -26.64 17.54
C ASN A 504 -11.41 -25.83 16.93
N MET A 505 -12.45 -26.51 16.44
CA MET A 505 -13.64 -25.86 15.87
C MET A 505 -14.42 -25.12 16.95
N ALA A 506 -14.73 -25.75 18.09
CA ALA A 506 -15.50 -25.11 19.15
C ALA A 506 -14.78 -23.90 19.75
N THR A 507 -13.49 -24.05 20.06
CA THR A 507 -12.67 -22.94 20.59
C THR A 507 -12.49 -21.82 19.56
N GLY A 508 -12.28 -22.18 18.29
CA GLY A 508 -12.20 -21.23 17.18
C GLY A 508 -13.49 -20.45 16.96
N LEU A 509 -14.64 -21.13 16.89
CA LEU A 509 -15.95 -20.50 16.67
C LEU A 509 -16.33 -19.54 17.79
N LEU A 510 -16.04 -19.88 19.05
CA LEU A 510 -16.28 -18.96 20.17
C LEU A 510 -15.44 -17.69 20.04
N GLY A 511 -14.15 -17.82 19.70
CA GLY A 511 -13.28 -16.67 19.46
C GLY A 511 -13.70 -15.83 18.25
N ASP A 512 -14.13 -16.50 17.18
CA ASP A 512 -14.58 -15.86 15.94
C ASP A 512 -15.88 -15.08 16.18
N ILE A 513 -16.90 -15.65 16.85
CA ILE A 513 -18.16 -14.95 17.20
C ILE A 513 -17.88 -13.77 18.13
N LEU A 514 -17.06 -13.96 19.17
CA LEU A 514 -16.75 -12.89 20.12
C LEU A 514 -15.98 -11.72 19.46
N SER A 515 -15.24 -12.00 18.40
CA SER A 515 -14.52 -10.95 17.64
C SER A 515 -15.46 -9.95 16.96
N TYR A 516 -16.72 -10.30 16.70
CA TYR A 516 -17.72 -9.39 16.12
C TYR A 516 -18.21 -8.32 17.10
N VAL A 517 -17.99 -8.48 18.41
CA VAL A 517 -18.22 -7.42 19.41
C VAL A 517 -17.47 -6.13 19.03
N ARG A 518 -16.38 -6.25 18.27
CA ARG A 518 -15.63 -5.12 17.74
C ARG A 518 -16.47 -4.18 16.88
N LEU A 519 -17.44 -4.70 16.12
CA LEU A 519 -18.36 -3.88 15.33
C LEU A 519 -19.12 -2.88 16.21
N PHE A 520 -19.62 -3.38 17.36
CA PHE A 520 -20.30 -2.57 18.35
C PHE A 520 -19.34 -1.58 19.04
N ALA A 521 -18.19 -2.06 19.52
CA ALA A 521 -17.25 -1.23 20.28
C ALA A 521 -16.74 -0.01 19.49
N LEU A 522 -16.49 -0.17 18.18
CA LEU A 522 -16.01 0.92 17.32
C LEU A 522 -17.11 1.94 17.03
N GLY A 523 -18.32 1.50 16.70
CA GLY A 523 -19.46 2.40 16.48
C GLY A 523 -19.75 3.23 17.74
N LEU A 524 -19.75 2.59 18.90
CA LEU A 524 -19.94 3.27 20.19
C LEU A 524 -18.80 4.26 20.48
N SER A 525 -17.54 3.85 20.31
CA SER A 525 -16.39 4.72 20.54
C SER A 525 -16.40 5.94 19.61
N GLY A 526 -16.76 5.77 18.33
CA GLY A 526 -16.82 6.86 17.36
C GLY A 526 -17.90 7.89 17.71
N GLY A 527 -19.07 7.41 18.16
CA GLY A 527 -20.16 8.25 18.67
C GLY A 527 -19.81 8.98 19.97
N ILE A 528 -19.18 8.29 20.93
CA ILE A 528 -18.71 8.90 22.19
C ILE A 528 -17.66 9.99 21.89
N LEU A 529 -16.68 9.70 21.04
CA LEU A 529 -15.62 10.66 20.70
C LEU A 529 -16.19 11.89 19.98
N ALA A 530 -17.17 11.71 19.09
CA ALA A 530 -17.89 12.83 18.48
C ALA A 530 -18.61 13.70 19.53
N SER A 531 -19.31 13.07 20.48
CA SER A 531 -19.98 13.75 21.59
C SER A 531 -19.00 14.52 22.50
N VAL A 532 -17.81 13.97 22.75
CA VAL A 532 -16.74 14.66 23.50
C VAL A 532 -16.26 15.90 22.75
N PHE A 533 -16.07 15.85 21.43
CA PHE A 533 -15.71 17.04 20.65
C PHE A 533 -16.81 18.09 20.65
N ASN A 534 -18.09 17.68 20.60
CA ASN A 534 -19.22 18.60 20.74
C ASN A 534 -19.22 19.29 22.12
N SER A 535 -19.00 18.52 23.18
CA SER A 535 -18.93 19.04 24.55
C SER A 535 -17.74 19.99 24.75
N LEU A 536 -16.60 19.67 24.14
CA LEU A 536 -15.41 20.53 24.16
C LEU A 536 -15.65 21.85 23.42
N ALA A 537 -16.28 21.79 22.24
CA ALA A 537 -16.63 22.97 21.46
C ALA A 537 -17.61 23.89 22.21
N ALA A 538 -18.59 23.32 22.90
CA ALA A 538 -19.54 24.08 23.72
C ALA A 538 -18.91 24.63 25.01
N GLY A 539 -18.04 23.86 25.67
CA GLY A 539 -17.45 24.24 26.96
C GLY A 539 -16.24 25.18 26.89
N MET A 540 -15.52 25.20 25.76
CA MET A 540 -14.34 26.06 25.56
C MET A 540 -14.64 27.32 24.74
N SER A 541 -15.87 27.50 24.26
CA SER A 541 -16.27 28.70 23.51
C SER A 541 -16.36 29.91 24.47
N PRO A 542 -15.57 30.98 24.27
CA PRO A 542 -15.68 32.18 25.10
C PRO A 542 -17.04 32.88 24.92
N ASP A 543 -17.59 33.48 25.98
CA ASP A 543 -18.84 34.28 25.99
C ASP A 543 -18.71 35.64 25.26
N ASN A 544 -18.01 35.68 24.13
CA ASN A 544 -17.76 36.88 23.35
C ASN A 544 -18.39 36.72 21.96
N ALA A 545 -19.18 37.71 21.51
CA ALA A 545 -20.06 37.60 20.34
C ALA A 545 -19.35 37.27 19.01
N ILE A 546 -18.04 37.50 18.92
CA ILE A 546 -17.23 37.26 17.71
C ILE A 546 -16.23 36.12 17.93
N ALA A 547 -15.53 36.09 19.06
CA ALA A 547 -14.51 35.07 19.32
C ALA A 547 -15.10 33.69 19.67
N GLY A 548 -16.28 33.65 20.32
CA GLY A 548 -16.99 32.41 20.66
C GLY A 548 -17.31 31.54 19.43
N PRO A 549 -18.00 32.07 18.42
CA PRO A 549 -18.31 31.33 17.19
C PRO A 549 -17.08 30.87 16.41
N ILE A 550 -16.02 31.68 16.35
CA ILE A 550 -14.79 31.34 15.62
C ILE A 550 -14.10 30.13 16.27
N VAL A 551 -13.93 30.16 17.60
CA VAL A 551 -13.29 29.06 18.34
C VAL A 551 -14.15 27.80 18.26
N MET A 552 -15.47 27.93 18.36
CA MET A 552 -16.41 26.80 18.22
C MET A 552 -16.31 26.14 16.85
N VAL A 553 -16.32 26.92 15.76
CA VAL A 553 -16.19 26.39 14.39
C VAL A 553 -14.84 25.72 14.18
N LEU A 554 -13.76 26.28 14.72
CA LEU A 554 -12.42 25.71 14.61
C LEU A 554 -12.31 24.37 15.35
N ILE A 555 -12.80 24.28 16.59
CA ILE A 555 -12.84 23.03 17.36
C ILE A 555 -13.74 22.01 16.67
N PHE A 556 -14.91 22.44 16.16
CA PHE A 556 -15.83 21.57 15.45
C PHE A 556 -15.18 20.99 14.18
N LEU A 557 -14.58 21.84 13.34
CA LEU A 557 -13.97 21.42 12.08
C LEU A 557 -12.77 20.49 12.32
N ILE A 558 -11.85 20.84 13.23
CA ILE A 558 -10.66 20.02 13.50
C ILE A 558 -11.06 18.72 14.21
N GLY A 559 -11.88 18.82 15.26
CA GLY A 559 -12.32 17.67 16.05
C GLY A 559 -13.09 16.65 15.22
N HIS A 560 -14.07 17.11 14.43
CA HIS A 560 -14.83 16.21 13.56
C HIS A 560 -14.01 15.67 12.40
N SER A 561 -13.07 16.44 11.84
CA SER A 561 -12.16 15.93 10.81
C SER A 561 -11.29 14.78 11.34
N ILE A 562 -10.69 14.95 12.54
CA ILE A 562 -9.88 13.91 13.17
C ILE A 562 -10.75 12.70 13.52
N ASN A 563 -11.92 12.92 14.13
CA ASN A 563 -12.82 11.84 14.50
C ASN A 563 -13.30 11.05 13.28
N MET A 564 -13.71 11.74 12.22
CA MET A 564 -14.13 11.13 10.96
C MET A 564 -12.99 10.32 10.34
N PHE A 565 -11.76 10.86 10.29
CA PHE A 565 -10.60 10.16 9.76
C PHE A 565 -10.31 8.86 10.53
N MET A 566 -10.25 8.92 11.86
CA MET A 566 -9.99 7.77 12.71
C MET A 566 -11.10 6.71 12.62
N ASN A 567 -12.36 7.13 12.63
CA ASN A 567 -13.49 6.20 12.54
C ASN A 567 -13.61 5.57 11.16
N ILE A 568 -13.32 6.29 10.07
CA ILE A 568 -13.31 5.71 8.71
C ILE A 568 -12.19 4.66 8.59
N LEU A 569 -10.98 4.96 9.08
CA LEU A 569 -9.89 3.98 9.08
C LEU A 569 -10.26 2.74 9.90
N GLY A 570 -10.81 2.92 11.10
CA GLY A 570 -11.31 1.82 11.92
C GLY A 570 -12.41 1.02 11.22
N ALA A 571 -13.39 1.70 10.64
CA ALA A 571 -14.50 1.10 9.92
C ALA A 571 -14.09 0.40 8.62
N MET A 572 -12.95 0.73 8.02
CA MET A 572 -12.36 -0.05 6.92
C MET A 572 -11.59 -1.27 7.45
N VAL A 573 -10.65 -1.06 8.37
CA VAL A 573 -9.69 -2.10 8.79
C VAL A 573 -10.37 -3.25 9.53
N HIS A 574 -11.33 -2.95 10.40
CA HIS A 574 -11.92 -3.97 11.26
C HIS A 574 -12.89 -4.90 10.52
N PRO A 575 -13.79 -4.45 9.64
CA PRO A 575 -14.55 -5.31 8.74
C PRO A 575 -13.68 -6.09 7.75
N MET A 576 -12.57 -5.51 7.26
CA MET A 576 -11.59 -6.26 6.46
C MET A 576 -11.02 -7.43 7.26
N ARG A 577 -10.63 -7.18 8.52
CA ARG A 577 -10.18 -8.26 9.42
C ARG A 577 -11.26 -9.33 9.60
N LEU A 578 -12.49 -8.94 9.96
CA LEU A 578 -13.64 -9.85 10.09
C LEU A 578 -13.87 -10.70 8.83
N THR A 579 -13.64 -10.13 7.66
CA THR A 579 -13.76 -10.84 6.39
C THR A 579 -12.61 -11.83 6.17
N PHE A 580 -11.37 -11.40 6.43
CA PHE A 580 -10.17 -12.19 6.10
C PHE A 580 -9.84 -13.26 7.14
N VAL A 581 -10.00 -12.96 8.43
CA VAL A 581 -9.58 -13.84 9.52
C VAL A 581 -10.74 -14.72 9.99
N GLU A 582 -11.95 -14.18 10.07
CA GLU A 582 -13.12 -14.89 10.57
C GLU A 582 -13.92 -15.52 9.40
N PHE A 583 -14.32 -14.77 8.38
CA PHE A 583 -15.13 -15.33 7.28
C PHE A 583 -14.36 -16.27 6.35
N PHE A 584 -13.19 -15.87 5.81
CA PHE A 584 -12.42 -16.70 4.87
C PHE A 584 -11.91 -18.00 5.48
N LYS A 585 -11.46 -17.95 6.74
CA LYS A 585 -11.09 -19.13 7.53
C LYS A 585 -12.27 -20.10 7.66
N ASN A 586 -13.45 -19.61 8.03
CA ASN A 586 -14.64 -20.45 8.22
C ASN A 586 -15.28 -20.90 6.91
N SER A 587 -15.03 -20.20 5.79
CA SER A 587 -15.42 -20.64 4.45
C SER A 587 -14.45 -21.63 3.80
N GLY A 588 -13.32 -21.97 4.47
CA GLY A 588 -12.33 -22.90 3.93
C GLY A 588 -11.60 -22.35 2.72
N TYR A 589 -11.31 -21.05 2.73
CA TYR A 589 -10.58 -20.37 1.67
C TYR A 589 -9.06 -20.54 1.88
N GLU A 590 -8.38 -21.24 0.98
CA GLU A 590 -6.92 -21.39 1.03
C GLU A 590 -6.23 -20.22 0.33
N GLY A 591 -6.80 -19.74 -0.78
CA GLY A 591 -6.25 -18.65 -1.57
C GLY A 591 -4.90 -18.97 -2.22
N GLY A 592 -4.19 -17.94 -2.68
CA GLY A 592 -2.88 -18.06 -3.32
C GLY A 592 -2.93 -18.29 -4.85
N GLY A 593 -4.07 -18.02 -5.48
CA GLY A 593 -4.20 -18.06 -6.95
C GLY A 593 -3.37 -16.97 -7.65
N LYS A 594 -2.98 -17.23 -8.89
CA LYS A 594 -2.27 -16.25 -9.74
C LYS A 594 -3.26 -15.39 -10.52
N GLU A 595 -3.04 -14.09 -10.60
CA GLU A 595 -3.87 -13.21 -11.44
C GLU A 595 -3.61 -13.47 -12.93
N TYR A 596 -4.67 -13.55 -13.72
CA TYR A 596 -4.57 -13.58 -15.17
C TYR A 596 -4.08 -12.24 -15.71
N LYS A 597 -2.84 -12.25 -16.21
CA LYS A 597 -2.18 -11.13 -16.87
C LYS A 597 -1.84 -11.55 -18.30
N PRO A 598 -2.68 -11.23 -19.29
CA PRO A 598 -2.37 -11.61 -20.67
C PRO A 598 -1.12 -10.88 -21.17
N PHE A 599 -0.35 -11.57 -21.99
CA PHE A 599 0.82 -11.02 -22.65
C PHE A 599 0.38 -10.05 -23.76
N LYS A 600 0.66 -8.76 -23.60
CA LYS A 600 0.22 -7.68 -24.50
C LYS A 600 1.24 -6.55 -24.58
N ASN A 601 1.13 -5.68 -25.59
CA ASN A 601 1.97 -4.49 -25.77
C ASN A 601 1.71 -3.38 -24.75
#